data_AF-A0A537YE65-F1
#
_entry.id   AF-A0A537YE65-F1
#
_cell.length_a   1.000
_cell.length_b   1.000
_cell.length_c   1.000
_cell.angle_alpha   90.00
_cell.angle_beta   90.00
_cell.angle_gamma   90.00
#
_symmetry.space_group_name_H-M   'P 1'
#
loop_
_entity.id
_entity.type
_entity.pdbx_description
1 polymer ?
#
loop_
_entity_poly.entity_id
_entity_poly.type
_entity_poly.pdbx_seq_one_letter_code
_entity_poly.pdbx_strand_id
1 'polypeptide(L)' 'FMDGGRIVETAEPGTFFSSPSTDRAREFLSKILAH' A
#
# COMPACT_ATOMS: atom_id res chain seq x y z
N PHE A 1 0.74 5.55 2.46
CA PHE A 1 1.91 4.83 1.93
C PHE A 1 2.84 5.79 1.23
N MET A 2 4.13 5.71 1.56
CA MET A 2 5.17 6.49 0.92
C MET A 2 6.19 5.55 0.28
N ASP A 3 6.71 5.97 -0.87
CA ASP A 3 7.78 5.27 -1.57
C ASP A 3 8.65 6.30 -2.30
N GLY A 4 9.97 6.07 -2.33
CA GLY A 4 10.92 7.00 -2.96
C GLY A 4 10.83 8.44 -2.46
N GLY A 5 10.50 8.64 -1.17
CA GLY A 5 10.36 9.97 -0.57
C GLY A 5 9.11 10.75 -1.03
N ARG A 6 8.14 10.08 -1.64
CA ARG A 6 6.88 10.69 -2.07
C ARG A 6 5.69 9.95 -1.47
N ILE A 7 4.61 10.68 -1.26
CA ILE A 7 3.31 10.08 -0.93
C ILE A 7 2.77 9.44 -2.21
N VAL A 8 2.64 8.12 -2.20
CA VAL A 8 2.08 7.35 -3.32
C VAL A 8 0.59 7.13 -3.13
N GLU A 9 0.17 6.90 -1.88
CA GLU A 9 -1.24 6.63 -1.58
C GLU A 9 -1.62 7.14 -0.19
N THR A 10 -2.78 7.77 -0.09
CA THR A 10 -3.43 8.18 1.15
C THR A 10 -4.79 7.54 1.25
N ALA A 11 -5.01 6.74 2.30
CA ALA A 11 -6.27 6.10 2.60
C ALA A 11 -6.33 5.81 4.11
N GLU A 12 -7.52 5.56 4.64
CA GLU A 12 -7.65 5.02 5.99
C GLU A 12 -6.93 3.66 6.11
N PRO A 13 -6.39 3.30 7.30
CA PRO A 13 -5.60 2.08 7.46
C PRO A 13 -6.34 0.82 7.00
N GLY A 14 -7.61 0.67 7.39
CA GLY A 14 -8.42 -0.49 7.01
C GLY A 14 -8.54 -0.62 5.49
N THR A 15 -8.82 0.48 4.80
CA THR A 15 -8.88 0.54 3.34
C THR A 15 -7.52 0.26 2.70
N PHE A 16 -6.44 0.85 3.22
CA PHE A 16 -5.10 0.65 2.67
C PHE A 16 -4.67 -0.83 2.69
N PHE A 17 -4.90 -1.53 3.81
CA PHE A 17 -4.48 -2.93 3.96
C PHE A 17 -5.43 -3.94 3.29
N SER A 18 -6.71 -3.60 3.11
CA SER A 18 -7.71 -4.51 2.50
C SER A 18 -7.94 -4.25 1.01
N SER A 19 -7.85 -3.00 0.57
CA SER A 19 -8.15 -2.56 -0.80
C SER A 19 -7.25 -1.38 -1.19
N PRO A 20 -5.93 -1.62 -1.33
CA PRO A 20 -5.00 -0.60 -1.81
C PRO A 20 -5.38 -0.14 -3.24
N SER A 21 -5.37 1.17 -3.43
CA SER A 21 -5.80 1.84 -4.66
C SER A 21 -4.71 1.94 -5.72
N THR A 22 -3.43 1.85 -5.33
CA THR A 22 -2.29 1.93 -6.26
C THR A 22 -1.61 0.58 -6.47
N ASP A 23 -1.11 0.34 -7.69
CA ASP A 23 -0.41 -0.91 -8.01
C ASP A 23 0.87 -1.09 -7.19
N ARG A 24 1.56 0.02 -6.88
CA ARG A 24 2.74 0.00 -6.03
C ARG A 24 2.42 -0.41 -4.59
N ALA A 25 1.29 0.04 -4.04
CA ALA A 25 0.84 -0.40 -2.71
C ALA A 25 0.42 -1.88 -2.71
N ARG A 26 -0.23 -2.37 -3.78
CA ARG A 26 -0.56 -3.80 -3.95
C ARG A 26 0.69 -4.67 -3.95
N GLU A 27 1.71 -4.29 -4.73
CA GLU A 27 2.98 -5.03 -4.80
C GLU A 27 3.74 -5.00 -3.47
N PHE A 28 3.68 -3.87 -2.75
CA PHE A 28 4.25 -3.76 -1.42
C PHE A 28 3.55 -4.72 -0.46
N LEU A 29 2.22 -4.65 -0.37
CA LEU A 29 1.44 -5.49 0.55
C LEU A 29 1.55 -6.99 0.23
N SER A 30 1.63 -7.38 -1.05
CA SER A 30 1.81 -8.79 -1.42
C SER A 30 3.13 -9.39 -0.92
N LYS A 31 4.17 -8.58 -0.70
CA LYS A 31 5.46 -9.05 -0.17
C LYS A 31 5.46 -9.21 1.36
N ILE A 32 4.58 -8.48 2.06
CA ILE A 32 4.60 -8.37 3.52
C ILE A 32 3.54 -9.24 4.16
N LEU A 33 2.39 -9.40 3.49
CA LEU A 33 1.27 -10.23 3.96
C LEU A 33 1.37 -11.70 3.52
N ALA A 34 2.31 -12.03 2.62
CA ALA A 34 2.56 -13.41 2.17
C ALA A 34 3.55 -14.17 3.06
N HIS A 35 3.85 -13.67 4.26
CA HIS A 35 4.62 -14.34 5.32
C HIS A 35 3.77 -14.40 6.58
#